data_AF-A0AA39KAJ0-F1
#
_entry.id   AF-A0AA39KAJ0-F1
#
_cell.length_a   1.000
_cell.length_b   1.000
_cell.length_c   1.000
_cell.angle_alpha   90.00
_cell.angle_beta   90.00
_cell.angle_gamma   90.00
#
_symmetry.space_group_name_H-M   'P 1'
#
loop_
_entity.id
_entity.type
_entity.pdbx_description
1 polymer ?
#
loop_
_entity_poly.entity_id
_entity_poly.type
_entity_poly.pdbx_seq_one_letter_code
_entity_poly.pdbx_strand_id
1 'polypeptide(L)'
;MSVQHRTEWPEYYAQNIWPKPDEKGVEGFEGAFKDLGRFVLDVGCALAAACQPFTLSRFSDTSMSLPKLISTSQTTKARLLHYFPPSQNIPLPAEDEPVDSWCGFHLDHSLLTGLTSAMYLSEGDGDFSEPTVVQSPSESSGLYIRTRGGELTKVSIPEDSLAFQTGEALEIATGGKLRATPHCVRVGSGVADSSKISRETFALFMQPDTDQFALAVSNIWSIQ
;
A
#
# COMPACT_ATOMS: atom_id res chain seq x y z
N MET A 1 21.40 13.07 10.10
CA MET A 1 21.07 11.93 11.00
C MET A 1 22.26 11.62 11.88
N SER A 2 22.06 11.44 13.19
CA SER A 2 23.09 10.82 14.03
C SER A 2 23.11 9.31 13.76
N VAL A 3 24.27 8.67 13.90
CA VAL A 3 24.44 7.21 13.78
C VAL A 3 23.51 6.42 14.71
N GLN A 4 22.98 7.08 15.75
CA GLN A 4 22.21 6.52 16.84
C GLN A 4 20.85 5.93 16.40
N HIS A 5 20.08 6.61 15.54
CA HIS A 5 18.75 6.12 15.14
C HIS A 5 18.80 4.84 14.28
N ARG A 6 19.85 4.65 13.47
CA ARG A 6 20.03 3.41 12.69
C ARG A 6 20.30 2.20 13.57
N THR A 7 20.98 2.42 14.70
CA THR A 7 21.28 1.37 15.68
C THR A 7 20.07 1.02 16.52
N GLU A 8 19.23 2.01 16.86
CA GLU A 8 18.06 1.82 17.71
C GLU A 8 16.87 1.19 16.96
N TRP A 9 16.69 1.51 15.67
CA TRP A 9 15.56 1.03 14.85
C TRP A 9 16.02 0.42 13.51
N PRO A 10 16.84 -0.65 13.52
CA PRO A 10 17.44 -1.21 12.30
C PRO A 10 16.39 -1.65 11.26
N GLU A 11 15.22 -2.11 11.69
CA GLU A 11 14.14 -2.57 10.79
C GLU A 11 13.46 -1.46 9.98
N TYR A 12 13.66 -0.20 10.37
CA TYR A 12 13.15 0.96 9.63
C TYR A 12 14.18 1.57 8.68
N TYR A 13 15.47 1.34 8.94
CA TYR A 13 16.57 2.03 8.25
C TYR A 13 17.58 1.10 7.58
N ALA A 14 17.28 -0.19 7.49
CA ALA A 14 18.07 -1.16 6.73
C ALA A 14 18.16 -0.74 5.25
N GLN A 15 19.32 -1.00 4.65
CA GLN A 15 19.50 -0.76 3.21
C GLN A 15 18.74 -1.81 2.40
N ASN A 16 18.22 -1.40 1.25
CA ASN A 16 17.62 -2.33 0.30
C ASN A 16 18.67 -3.33 -0.21
N ILE A 17 18.22 -4.56 -0.39
CA ILE A 17 18.96 -5.62 -1.08
C ILE A 17 18.33 -5.75 -2.46
N TRP A 18 19.15 -5.68 -3.50
CA TRP A 18 18.70 -5.76 -4.90
C TRP A 18 19.22 -7.02 -5.58
N PRO A 19 18.48 -7.57 -6.56
CA PRO A 19 19.01 -8.57 -7.48
C PRO A 19 20.30 -8.08 -8.15
N LYS A 20 21.16 -9.01 -8.57
CA LYS A 20 22.39 -8.60 -9.25
C LYS A 20 22.05 -7.98 -10.62
N PRO A 21 22.83 -6.99 -11.11
CA PRO A 21 22.55 -6.36 -12.40
C PRO A 21 22.54 -7.33 -13.59
N ASP A 22 23.22 -8.47 -13.48
CA ASP A 22 23.34 -9.53 -14.48
C ASP A 22 22.41 -10.73 -14.23
N GLU A 23 21.49 -10.63 -13.27
CA GLU A 23 20.53 -11.67 -12.96
C GLU A 23 19.45 -11.75 -14.04
N LYS A 24 19.42 -12.88 -14.75
CA LYS A 24 18.52 -13.09 -15.89
C LYS A 24 17.05 -13.09 -15.47
N GLY A 25 16.21 -12.38 -16.22
CA GLY A 25 14.77 -12.27 -15.99
C GLY A 25 14.38 -11.11 -15.07
N VAL A 26 15.34 -10.41 -14.46
CA VAL A 26 15.12 -9.25 -13.59
C VAL A 26 16.09 -8.11 -13.92
N GLU A 27 16.61 -8.07 -15.14
CA GLU A 27 17.50 -7.02 -15.61
C GLU A 27 16.82 -5.64 -15.47
N GLY A 28 17.52 -4.67 -14.88
CA GLY A 28 16.99 -3.31 -14.70
C GLY A 28 15.94 -3.17 -13.58
N PHE A 29 15.65 -4.22 -12.81
CA PHE A 29 14.62 -4.21 -11.76
C PHE A 29 14.78 -3.06 -10.75
N GLU A 30 15.99 -2.83 -10.23
CA GLU A 30 16.24 -1.75 -9.26
C GLU A 30 15.88 -0.37 -9.83
N GLY A 31 16.23 -0.12 -11.10
CA GLY A 31 15.93 1.15 -11.77
C GLY A 31 14.43 1.34 -11.93
N ALA A 32 13.75 0.37 -12.55
CA ALA A 32 12.31 0.41 -12.78
C ALA A 32 11.51 0.54 -11.47
N PHE A 33 11.88 -0.20 -10.43
CA PHE A 33 11.23 -0.14 -9.13
C PHE A 33 11.36 1.24 -8.48
N LYS A 34 12.56 1.85 -8.54
CA LYS A 34 12.81 3.18 -8.00
C LYS A 34 12.08 4.27 -8.80
N ASP A 35 12.05 4.16 -10.11
CA ASP A 35 11.39 5.16 -10.97
C ASP A 35 9.88 5.15 -10.79
N LEU A 36 9.25 3.96 -10.71
CA LEU A 36 7.84 3.84 -10.34
C LEU A 36 7.58 4.39 -8.93
N GLY A 37 8.42 4.04 -7.96
CA GLY A 37 8.30 4.56 -6.59
C GLY A 37 8.39 6.09 -6.52
N ARG A 38 9.32 6.70 -7.26
CA ARG A 38 9.45 8.17 -7.34
C ARG A 38 8.21 8.81 -7.95
N PHE A 39 7.71 8.25 -9.05
CA PHE A 39 6.50 8.75 -9.70
C PHE A 39 5.29 8.74 -8.76
N VAL A 40 5.05 7.62 -8.06
CA VAL A 40 3.96 7.51 -7.09
C VAL A 40 4.16 8.48 -5.92
N LEU A 41 5.41 8.64 -5.44
CA LEU A 41 5.76 9.58 -4.36
C LEU A 41 5.46 11.03 -4.74
N ASP A 42 5.83 11.44 -5.95
CA ASP A 42 5.62 12.81 -6.43
C ASP A 42 4.12 13.16 -6.51
N VAL A 43 3.32 12.25 -7.06
CA VAL A 43 1.85 12.40 -7.08
C VAL A 43 1.29 12.41 -5.66
N GLY A 44 1.80 11.55 -4.78
CA GLY A 44 1.42 11.53 -3.37
C GLY A 44 1.74 12.82 -2.62
N CYS A 45 2.87 13.47 -2.92
CA CYS A 45 3.22 14.78 -2.35
C CYS A 45 2.25 15.88 -2.82
N ALA A 46 1.85 15.87 -4.09
CA ALA A 46 0.84 16.79 -4.61
C ALA A 46 -0.52 16.56 -3.93
N LEU A 47 -0.93 15.31 -3.75
CA LEU A 47 -2.15 14.96 -3.03
C LEU A 47 -2.09 15.39 -1.56
N ALA A 48 -0.96 15.17 -0.89
CA ALA A 48 -0.76 15.60 0.50
C ALA A 48 -0.89 17.12 0.67
N ALA A 49 -0.49 17.91 -0.34
CA ALA A 49 -0.69 19.35 -0.33
C ALA A 49 -2.19 19.70 -0.37
N ALA A 50 -2.97 18.98 -1.17
CA ALA A 50 -4.43 19.11 -1.19
C ALA A 50 -5.10 18.65 0.12
N CYS A 51 -4.47 17.72 0.85
CA CYS A 51 -4.93 17.28 2.17
C CYS A 51 -4.57 18.26 3.31
N GLN A 52 -3.62 19.17 3.11
CA GLN A 52 -3.12 20.08 4.15
C GLN A 52 -4.22 20.91 4.84
N PRO A 53 -5.23 21.46 4.15
CA PRO A 53 -6.29 22.25 4.81
C PRO A 53 -7.11 21.46 5.84
N PHE A 54 -7.07 20.13 5.80
CA PHE A 54 -7.78 19.29 6.77
C PHE A 54 -7.00 19.08 8.08
N THR A 55 -5.70 19.38 8.12
CA THR A 55 -4.87 19.13 9.31
C THR A 55 -5.35 19.95 10.52
N LEU A 56 -5.13 19.43 11.72
CA LEU A 56 -5.35 20.20 12.95
C LEU A 56 -4.36 21.37 13.01
N SER A 57 -4.73 22.47 13.68
CA SER A 57 -3.89 23.67 13.80
C SER A 57 -2.52 23.40 14.42
N ARG A 58 -2.44 22.44 15.36
CA ARG A 58 -1.17 21.98 15.93
C ARG A 58 -0.19 21.36 14.91
N PHE A 59 -0.70 20.87 13.78
CA PHE A 59 0.11 20.38 12.65
C PHE A 59 0.30 21.44 11.55
N SER A 60 -0.38 22.59 11.64
CA SER A 60 -0.09 23.75 10.78
C SER A 60 0.95 24.69 11.41
N ASP A 61 1.08 24.69 12.74
CA ASP A 61 2.07 25.50 13.48
C ASP A 61 3.46 24.84 13.53
N THR A 62 3.59 23.60 13.08
CA THR A 62 4.87 22.94 12.86
C THR A 62 5.49 23.42 11.54
N SER A 63 6.80 23.60 11.48
CA SER A 63 7.55 23.89 10.24
C SER A 63 7.46 22.79 9.16
N MET A 64 6.69 21.73 9.42
CA MET A 64 6.57 20.51 8.63
C MET A 64 5.13 20.38 8.10
N SER A 65 4.91 20.71 6.82
CA SER A 65 3.67 20.42 6.11
C SER A 65 3.54 18.93 5.76
N LEU A 66 2.34 18.44 5.41
CA LEU A 66 2.14 17.05 4.97
C LEU A 66 3.06 16.66 3.79
N PRO A 67 3.21 17.48 2.72
CA PRO A 67 4.19 17.19 1.67
C PRO A 67 5.62 17.13 2.19
N LYS A 68 5.98 17.96 3.18
CA LYS A 68 7.31 17.95 3.77
C LYS A 68 7.55 16.67 4.55
N LEU A 69 6.59 16.24 5.38
CA LEU A 69 6.64 14.98 6.12
C LEU A 69 6.88 13.79 5.19
N ILE A 70 6.17 13.73 4.06
CA ILE A 70 6.33 12.65 3.07
C ILE A 70 7.67 12.76 2.33
N SER A 71 7.99 13.92 1.75
CA SER A 71 9.16 14.08 0.87
C SER A 71 10.50 13.97 1.58
N THR A 72 10.57 14.24 2.88
CA THR A 72 11.80 14.09 3.67
C THR A 72 11.85 12.81 4.48
N SER A 73 10.78 12.02 4.48
CA SER A 73 10.74 10.76 5.20
C SER A 73 11.77 9.78 4.66
N GLN A 74 12.47 9.12 5.59
CA GLN A 74 13.39 8.03 5.32
C GLN A 74 12.77 6.66 5.64
N THR A 75 11.49 6.63 6.04
CA THR A 75 10.74 5.43 6.38
C THR A 75 9.69 5.07 5.33
N THR A 76 9.65 5.78 4.20
CA THR A 76 8.81 5.41 3.06
C THR A 76 9.19 4.01 2.56
N LYS A 77 8.20 3.13 2.42
CA LYS A 77 8.41 1.73 2.01
C LYS A 77 7.59 1.44 0.76
N ALA A 78 8.22 0.79 -0.22
CA ALA A 78 7.53 0.25 -1.37
C ALA A 78 7.40 -1.27 -1.22
N ARG A 79 6.29 -1.84 -1.67
CA ARG A 79 6.07 -3.29 -1.77
C ARG A 79 5.62 -3.61 -3.18
N LEU A 80 6.35 -4.49 -3.84
CA LEU A 80 5.85 -5.25 -4.97
C LEU A 80 5.23 -6.53 -4.41
N LEU A 81 3.96 -6.74 -4.67
CA LEU A 81 3.16 -7.81 -4.09
C LEU A 81 2.81 -8.83 -5.18
N HIS A 82 3.21 -10.07 -4.93
CA HIS A 82 2.82 -11.24 -5.70
C HIS A 82 1.86 -12.08 -4.90
N TYR A 83 0.63 -12.20 -5.38
CA TYR A 83 -0.37 -13.09 -4.82
C TYR A 83 -0.42 -14.36 -5.67
N PHE A 84 0.03 -15.48 -5.09
CA PHE A 84 0.05 -16.77 -5.75
C PHE A 84 -1.37 -17.21 -6.18
N PRO A 85 -1.46 -18.02 -7.25
CA PRO A 85 -2.72 -18.63 -7.64
C PRO A 85 -3.37 -19.42 -6.48
N PRO A 86 -4.68 -19.26 -6.26
CA PRO A 86 -5.41 -20.02 -5.25
C PRO A 86 -5.38 -21.53 -5.50
N SER A 87 -5.34 -22.32 -4.43
CA SER A 87 -5.55 -23.77 -4.50
C SER A 87 -6.95 -24.10 -5.06
N GLN A 88 -7.10 -25.19 -5.82
CA GLN A 88 -8.37 -25.57 -6.48
C GLN A 88 -9.57 -25.83 -5.52
N ASN A 89 -9.34 -25.87 -4.21
CA ASN A 89 -10.34 -26.22 -3.19
C ASN A 89 -10.50 -25.18 -2.07
N ILE A 90 -10.24 -23.89 -2.32
CA ILE A 90 -10.51 -22.85 -1.30
C ILE A 90 -12.04 -22.74 -1.11
N PRO A 91 -12.57 -23.04 0.10
CA PRO A 91 -14.00 -22.88 0.37
C PRO A 91 -14.41 -21.43 0.15
N LEU A 92 -15.59 -21.27 -0.43
CA LEU A 92 -16.28 -19.99 -0.47
C LEU A 92 -16.46 -19.47 0.96
N PRO A 93 -15.91 -18.30 1.33
CA PRO A 93 -16.31 -17.65 2.56
C PRO A 93 -17.80 -17.32 2.47
N ALA A 94 -18.56 -17.53 3.55
CA ALA A 94 -19.92 -17.04 3.65
C ALA A 94 -19.93 -15.50 3.51
N GLU A 95 -21.06 -14.88 3.12
CA GLU A 95 -21.14 -13.42 2.93
C GLU A 95 -20.70 -12.61 4.18
N ASP A 96 -20.83 -13.23 5.36
CA ASP A 96 -20.52 -12.62 6.66
C ASP A 96 -19.14 -13.03 7.24
N GLU A 97 -18.37 -13.91 6.57
CA GLU A 97 -17.04 -14.31 7.04
C GLU A 97 -15.94 -13.37 6.54
N PRO A 98 -14.93 -13.04 7.38
CA PRO A 98 -13.77 -12.31 6.92
C PRO A 98 -13.02 -13.14 5.88
N VAL A 99 -13.08 -12.68 4.63
CA VAL A 99 -12.41 -13.31 3.49
C VAL A 99 -10.92 -12.98 3.51
N ASP A 100 -10.14 -13.77 4.24
CA ASP A 100 -8.68 -13.64 4.35
C ASP A 100 -7.94 -14.44 3.26
N SER A 101 -8.41 -14.42 2.00
CA SER A 101 -7.86 -15.30 0.94
C SER A 101 -6.51 -14.83 0.39
N TRP A 102 -6.36 -13.55 0.06
CA TRP A 102 -5.08 -12.97 -0.40
C TRP A 102 -4.51 -11.99 0.62
N CYS A 103 -5.33 -11.10 1.18
CA CYS A 103 -4.93 -10.21 2.25
C CYS A 103 -6.15 -9.87 3.11
N GLY A 104 -6.07 -10.13 4.42
CA GLY A 104 -7.16 -9.84 5.35
C GLY A 104 -7.40 -8.36 5.58
N PHE A 105 -8.48 -8.03 6.29
CA PHE A 105 -8.81 -6.64 6.59
C PHE A 105 -7.75 -5.96 7.45
N HIS A 106 -7.27 -4.81 7.00
CA HIS A 106 -6.32 -3.99 7.75
C HIS A 106 -6.46 -2.51 7.42
N LEU A 107 -5.76 -1.71 8.22
CA LEU A 107 -5.50 -0.30 7.97
C LEU A 107 -4.02 -0.11 7.67
N ASP A 108 -3.72 0.88 6.84
CA ASP A 108 -2.34 1.30 6.63
C ASP A 108 -1.93 2.31 7.70
N HIS A 109 -0.73 2.15 8.24
CA HIS A 109 -0.19 3.07 9.24
C HIS A 109 0.35 4.40 8.63
N SER A 110 0.41 4.49 7.29
CA SER A 110 1.00 5.60 6.54
C SER A 110 0.19 6.90 6.64
N LEU A 111 0.73 8.01 6.11
CA LEU A 111 -0.10 9.18 5.80
C LEU A 111 -0.97 8.87 4.56
N LEU A 112 -0.31 8.45 3.49
CA LEU A 112 -0.93 8.04 2.24
C LEU A 112 -0.29 6.74 1.78
N THR A 113 -1.06 5.88 1.13
CA THR A 113 -0.57 4.74 0.38
C THR A 113 -0.97 4.90 -1.08
N GLY A 114 0.01 4.96 -1.98
CA GLY A 114 -0.23 4.97 -3.42
C GLY A 114 -0.22 3.54 -3.96
N LEU A 115 -1.19 3.19 -4.80
CA LEU A 115 -1.31 1.89 -5.45
C LEU A 115 -1.40 2.04 -6.96
N THR A 116 -0.73 1.14 -7.68
CA THR A 116 -0.98 0.94 -9.12
C THR A 116 -2.22 0.08 -9.32
N SER A 117 -2.81 0.13 -10.52
CA SER A 117 -3.73 -0.93 -10.93
C SER A 117 -3.04 -2.30 -10.84
N ALA A 118 -3.84 -3.32 -10.57
CA ALA A 118 -3.33 -4.67 -10.42
C ALA A 118 -3.24 -5.37 -11.78
N MET A 119 -2.17 -6.13 -11.99
CA MET A 119 -2.04 -7.01 -13.14
C MET A 119 -2.43 -8.43 -12.73
N TYR A 120 -3.11 -9.14 -13.61
CA TYR A 120 -3.38 -10.56 -13.46
C TYR A 120 -2.56 -11.31 -14.50
N LEU A 121 -1.82 -12.31 -14.06
CA LEU A 121 -0.89 -13.05 -14.91
C LEU A 121 -1.27 -14.51 -14.93
N SER A 122 -1.42 -15.09 -16.11
CA SER A 122 -1.50 -16.55 -16.26
C SER A 122 -0.09 -17.10 -16.43
N GLU A 123 0.23 -18.13 -15.64
CA GLU A 123 1.41 -18.96 -15.89
C GLU A 123 1.31 -19.58 -17.30
N GLY A 124 2.41 -19.57 -18.04
CA GLY A 124 2.48 -20.22 -19.35
C GLY A 124 2.71 -21.73 -19.23
N ASP A 125 2.51 -22.45 -20.34
CA ASP A 125 2.66 -23.90 -20.37
C ASP A 125 4.15 -24.30 -20.46
N GLY A 126 4.87 -24.20 -19.33
CA GLY A 126 6.24 -24.70 -19.16
C GLY A 126 7.07 -23.93 -18.14
N ASP A 127 8.07 -24.60 -17.56
CA ASP A 127 9.10 -23.92 -16.76
C ASP A 127 9.78 -22.86 -17.65
N PHE A 128 9.80 -21.59 -17.21
CA PHE A 128 10.40 -20.43 -17.90
C PHE A 128 9.64 -19.81 -19.07
N SER A 129 8.36 -20.14 -19.31
CA SER A 129 7.55 -19.35 -20.24
C SER A 129 7.19 -17.99 -19.63
N GLU A 130 7.29 -16.92 -20.42
CA GLU A 130 6.86 -15.57 -20.01
C GLU A 130 5.36 -15.58 -19.62
N PRO A 131 4.99 -15.01 -18.47
CA PRO A 131 3.60 -14.90 -18.07
C PRO A 131 2.82 -14.01 -19.04
N THR A 132 1.53 -14.33 -19.23
CA THR A 132 0.65 -13.53 -20.08
C THR A 132 -0.30 -12.69 -19.23
N VAL A 133 -0.45 -11.41 -19.59
CA VAL A 133 -1.44 -10.54 -18.94
C VAL A 133 -2.83 -10.99 -19.35
N VAL A 134 -3.66 -11.29 -18.35
CA VAL A 134 -5.03 -11.76 -18.52
C VAL A 134 -6.01 -10.88 -17.74
N GLN A 135 -7.30 -11.08 -17.97
CA GLN A 135 -8.34 -10.44 -17.17
C GLN A 135 -8.40 -11.04 -15.77
N SER A 136 -9.02 -10.29 -14.84
CA SER A 136 -9.29 -10.78 -13.50
C SER A 136 -9.99 -12.14 -13.55
N PRO A 137 -9.58 -13.13 -12.74
CA PRO A 137 -10.14 -14.48 -12.81
C PRO A 137 -11.60 -14.55 -12.37
N SER A 138 -12.14 -13.49 -11.73
CA SER A 138 -13.55 -13.39 -11.35
C SER A 138 -13.93 -11.93 -11.12
N GLU A 139 -15.20 -11.58 -11.37
CA GLU A 139 -15.75 -10.27 -11.02
C GLU A 139 -15.71 -9.97 -9.51
N SER A 140 -15.54 -11.00 -8.67
CA SER A 140 -15.40 -10.85 -7.22
C SER A 140 -13.94 -10.90 -6.73
N SER A 141 -12.96 -11.08 -7.63
CA SER A 141 -11.54 -10.98 -7.29
C SER A 141 -11.07 -9.53 -7.29
N GLY A 142 -10.27 -9.13 -6.30
CA GLY A 142 -9.61 -7.83 -6.28
C GLY A 142 -9.61 -7.13 -4.93
N LEU A 143 -9.39 -5.81 -4.97
CA LEU A 143 -9.34 -4.93 -3.80
C LEU A 143 -10.75 -4.58 -3.32
N TYR A 144 -10.96 -4.67 -2.02
CA TYR A 144 -12.20 -4.29 -1.36
C TYR A 144 -11.92 -3.31 -0.23
N ILE A 145 -12.83 -2.36 -0.05
CA ILE A 145 -12.81 -1.41 1.06
C ILE A 145 -14.10 -1.53 1.88
N ARG A 146 -14.00 -1.19 3.16
CA ARG A 146 -15.17 -0.94 4.00
C ARG A 146 -15.44 0.54 4.04
N THR A 147 -16.58 0.95 3.49
CA THR A 147 -16.98 2.36 3.49
C THR A 147 -17.29 2.85 4.91
N ARG A 148 -17.45 4.17 5.07
CA ARG A 148 -17.88 4.77 6.35
C ARG A 148 -19.23 4.24 6.85
N GLY A 149 -20.09 3.78 5.95
CA GLY A 149 -21.39 3.17 6.28
C GLY A 149 -21.29 1.71 6.71
N GLY A 150 -20.10 1.10 6.67
CA GLY A 150 -19.88 -0.32 6.96
C GLY A 150 -20.00 -1.23 5.74
N GLU A 151 -20.50 -0.71 4.61
CA GLU A 151 -20.67 -1.42 3.35
C GLU A 151 -19.34 -1.90 2.77
N LEU A 152 -19.34 -3.13 2.27
CA LEU A 152 -18.21 -3.72 1.57
C LEU A 152 -18.29 -3.35 0.08
N THR A 153 -17.28 -2.65 -0.43
CA THR A 153 -17.26 -2.16 -1.81
C THR A 153 -16.01 -2.63 -2.54
N LYS A 154 -16.19 -3.25 -3.71
CA LYS A 154 -15.07 -3.60 -4.60
C LYS A 154 -14.54 -2.32 -5.26
N VAL A 155 -13.23 -2.13 -5.23
CA VAL A 155 -12.54 -1.02 -5.89
C VAL A 155 -11.99 -1.50 -7.22
N SER A 156 -12.30 -0.75 -8.28
CA SER A 156 -11.71 -0.95 -9.61
C SER A 156 -10.83 0.25 -9.95
N ILE A 157 -9.52 0.01 -10.09
CA ILE A 157 -8.53 1.02 -10.48
C ILE A 157 -8.32 0.87 -11.99
N PRO A 158 -8.62 1.90 -12.81
CA PRO A 158 -8.32 1.84 -14.24
C PRO A 158 -6.83 1.58 -14.51
N GLU A 159 -6.51 0.93 -15.63
CA GLU A 159 -5.14 0.54 -16.00
C GLU A 159 -4.17 1.73 -15.96
N ASP A 160 -4.57 2.86 -16.55
CA ASP A 160 -3.78 4.09 -16.62
C ASP A 160 -3.99 5.00 -15.40
N SER A 161 -4.21 4.45 -14.21
CA SER A 161 -4.51 5.23 -13.01
C SER A 161 -3.76 4.75 -11.77
N LEU A 162 -3.49 5.72 -10.90
CA LEU A 162 -3.08 5.48 -9.52
C LEU A 162 -4.28 5.64 -8.59
N ALA A 163 -4.35 4.81 -7.56
CA ALA A 163 -5.24 5.03 -6.43
C ALA A 163 -4.44 5.47 -5.21
N PHE A 164 -5.05 6.29 -4.36
CA PHE A 164 -4.47 6.70 -3.09
C PHE A 164 -5.43 6.41 -1.96
N GLN A 165 -4.89 5.79 -0.91
CA GLN A 165 -5.59 5.47 0.31
C GLN A 165 -5.03 6.31 1.45
N THR A 166 -5.92 6.74 2.34
CA THR A 166 -5.59 7.42 3.59
C THR A 166 -5.22 6.38 4.65
N GLY A 167 -4.10 6.61 5.34
CA GLY A 167 -3.69 5.79 6.48
C GLY A 167 -3.94 6.45 7.84
N GLU A 168 -3.67 5.71 8.91
CA GLU A 168 -3.96 6.12 10.29
C GLU A 168 -3.17 7.37 10.71
N ALA A 169 -1.94 7.55 10.23
CA ALA A 169 -1.17 8.75 10.54
C ALA A 169 -1.84 10.02 10.00
N LEU A 170 -2.47 9.94 8.82
CA LEU A 170 -3.19 11.08 8.25
C LEU A 170 -4.53 11.30 8.96
N GLU A 171 -5.18 10.23 9.41
CA GLU A 171 -6.37 10.33 10.24
C GLU A 171 -6.08 11.08 11.54
N ILE A 172 -4.99 10.74 12.22
CA ILE A 172 -4.53 11.44 13.42
C ILE A 172 -4.18 12.89 13.09
N ALA A 173 -3.43 13.14 12.01
CA ALA A 173 -3.02 14.49 11.60
C ALA A 173 -4.19 15.41 11.29
N THR A 174 -5.30 14.86 10.79
CA THR A 174 -6.52 15.59 10.42
C THR A 174 -7.60 15.56 11.48
N GLY A 175 -7.37 14.90 12.61
CA GLY A 175 -8.37 14.74 13.66
C GLY A 175 -9.63 14.01 13.17
N GLY A 176 -9.47 12.99 12.33
CA GLY A 176 -10.59 12.17 11.84
C GLY A 176 -11.35 12.75 10.64
N LYS A 177 -10.93 13.89 10.07
CA LYS A 177 -11.58 14.46 8.87
C LYS A 177 -11.32 13.60 7.62
N LEU A 178 -10.08 13.13 7.47
CA LEU A 178 -9.68 12.14 6.47
C LEU A 178 -9.41 10.83 7.21
N ARG A 179 -10.33 9.86 7.10
CA ARG A 179 -10.27 8.62 7.87
C ARG A 179 -9.48 7.54 7.16
N ALA A 180 -8.73 6.75 7.90
CA ALA A 180 -8.14 5.53 7.38
C ALA A 180 -9.27 4.57 6.98
N THR A 181 -9.14 3.92 5.82
CA THR A 181 -10.20 3.08 5.26
C THR A 181 -9.80 1.61 5.40
N PRO A 182 -10.56 0.76 6.11
CA PRO A 182 -10.27 -0.67 6.18
C PRO A 182 -10.36 -1.31 4.79
N HIS A 183 -9.42 -2.17 4.46
CA HIS A 183 -9.34 -2.79 3.14
C HIS A 183 -8.77 -4.21 3.18
N CYS A 184 -9.12 -5.01 2.19
CA CYS A 184 -8.68 -6.38 2.02
C CYS A 184 -8.55 -6.72 0.52
N VAL A 185 -7.86 -7.82 0.19
CA VAL A 185 -7.76 -8.32 -1.17
C VAL A 185 -8.32 -9.73 -1.21
N ARG A 186 -9.28 -9.96 -2.11
CA ARG A 186 -10.07 -11.19 -2.19
C ARG A 186 -9.80 -11.92 -3.50
N VAL A 187 -9.76 -13.25 -3.41
CA VAL A 187 -9.96 -14.15 -4.53
C VAL A 187 -11.46 -14.43 -4.64
N GLY A 188 -12.01 -14.17 -5.82
CA GLY A 188 -13.37 -14.53 -6.17
C GLY A 188 -13.52 -16.03 -6.39
N SER A 189 -14.69 -16.58 -6.08
CA SER A 189 -14.95 -18.00 -6.21
C SER A 189 -15.33 -18.42 -7.63
N GLY A 190 -15.24 -19.74 -7.88
CA GLY A 190 -16.04 -20.39 -8.91
C GLY A 190 -15.44 -20.43 -10.31
N VAL A 191 -14.14 -20.14 -10.51
CA VAL A 191 -13.52 -20.25 -11.83
C VAL A 191 -12.44 -21.33 -11.83
N ALA A 192 -12.66 -22.36 -12.64
CA ALA A 192 -11.79 -23.53 -12.79
C ALA A 192 -10.34 -23.16 -13.17
N ASP A 193 -10.13 -21.99 -13.77
CA ASP A 193 -8.83 -21.50 -14.23
C ASP A 193 -8.17 -20.50 -13.26
N SER A 194 -8.80 -20.16 -12.13
CA SER A 194 -8.18 -19.25 -11.15
C SER A 194 -6.91 -19.84 -10.53
N SER A 195 -6.75 -21.18 -10.52
CA SER A 195 -5.58 -21.85 -9.97
C SER A 195 -4.29 -21.67 -10.77
N LYS A 196 -4.32 -20.93 -11.88
CA LYS A 196 -3.13 -20.58 -12.68
C LYS A 196 -2.91 -19.07 -12.78
N ILE A 197 -3.75 -18.27 -12.12
CA ILE A 197 -3.74 -16.82 -12.27
C ILE A 197 -3.21 -16.17 -10.98
N SER A 198 -2.06 -15.52 -11.07
CA SER A 198 -1.51 -14.69 -10.00
C SER A 198 -2.04 -13.26 -10.12
N ARG A 199 -1.86 -12.49 -9.04
CA ARG A 199 -2.15 -11.05 -9.02
C ARG A 199 -0.92 -10.28 -8.56
N GLU A 200 -0.52 -9.30 -9.35
CA GLU A 200 0.60 -8.41 -9.06
C GLU A 200 0.11 -6.99 -8.77
N THR A 201 0.71 -6.31 -7.80
CA THR A 201 0.45 -4.87 -7.58
C THR A 201 1.64 -4.21 -6.89
N PHE A 202 1.80 -2.91 -7.10
CA PHE A 202 2.78 -2.09 -6.41
C PHE A 202 2.08 -1.15 -5.42
N ALA A 203 2.59 -1.11 -4.19
CA ALA A 203 2.12 -0.22 -3.13
C ALA A 203 3.28 0.60 -2.55
N LEU A 204 3.09 1.91 -2.41
CA LEU A 204 4.04 2.82 -1.79
C LEU A 204 3.44 3.45 -0.53
N PHE A 205 3.95 3.05 0.63
CA PHE A 205 3.55 3.52 1.94
C PHE A 205 4.34 4.78 2.32
N MET A 206 3.71 5.94 2.18
CA MET A 206 4.28 7.25 2.49
C MET A 206 4.12 7.53 3.98
N GLN A 207 5.10 7.05 4.74
CA GLN A 207 5.10 7.12 6.19
C GLN A 207 5.88 8.35 6.66
N PRO A 208 5.52 8.94 7.81
CA PRO A 208 6.36 9.92 8.49
C PRO A 208 7.59 9.25 9.13
N ASP A 209 8.63 10.03 9.45
CA ASP A 209 9.76 9.49 10.23
C ASP A 209 9.33 9.16 11.66
N THR A 210 10.06 8.24 12.30
CA THR A 210 9.73 7.68 13.62
C THR A 210 9.67 8.72 14.75
N ASP A 211 10.37 9.85 14.60
CA ASP A 211 10.43 10.94 15.58
C ASP A 211 9.38 12.05 15.34
N GLN A 212 8.77 12.10 14.16
CA GLN A 212 7.86 13.19 13.76
C GLN A 212 6.49 13.13 14.44
N PHE A 213 6.04 11.94 14.86
CA PHE A 213 4.77 11.77 15.59
C PHE A 213 4.92 11.75 17.11
N ALA A 214 6.11 11.46 17.65
CA ALA A 214 6.36 11.46 19.09
C ALA A 214 6.13 12.86 19.72
N LEU A 215 6.38 13.93 18.96
CA LEU A 215 6.16 15.31 19.39
C LEU A 215 4.68 15.74 19.44
N ALA A 216 3.79 15.05 18.71
CA ALA A 216 2.37 15.39 18.65
C ALA A 216 1.51 14.63 19.67
N VAL A 217 1.99 13.47 20.15
CA VAL A 217 1.26 12.55 21.05
C VAL A 217 1.59 12.81 22.52
N SER A 218 2.72 13.45 22.83
CA SER A 218 3.11 13.78 24.22
C SER A 218 2.11 14.68 24.97
N ASN A 219 1.21 15.37 24.25
CA ASN A 219 0.15 16.21 24.82
C ASN A 219 -1.24 15.55 24.84
N ILE A 220 -1.37 14.26 24.49
CA ILE A 220 -2.65 13.53 24.51
C ILE A 220 -2.98 12.93 25.89
N TRP A 221 -1.98 12.79 26.78
CA TRP A 221 -2.17 12.31 28.15
C TRP A 221 -1.97 13.42 29.19
N SER A 222 -2.78 14.48 29.10
CA SER A 222 -2.96 15.44 30.19
C SER A 222 -4.31 15.16 30.84
N ILE A 223 -4.32 14.34 31.89
CA ILE A 223 -5.44 14.24 32.82
C ILE A 223 -5.48 15.57 33.60
N GLN A 224 -6.58 16.31 33.53
CA GLN A 224 -6.98 17.20 34.62
C GLN A 224 -7.73 16.39 35.67
#